data_AF-A0A1T2KZW5-F1
#
_entry.id   AF-A0A1T2KZW5-F1
#
_cell.length_a   1.000
_cell.length_b   1.000
_cell.length_c   1.000
_cell.angle_alpha   90.00
_cell.angle_beta   90.00
_cell.angle_gamma   90.00
#
_symmetry.space_group_name_H-M   'P 1'
#
loop_
_entity.id
_entity.type
_entity.pdbx_description
1 polymer ?
#
loop_
_entity_poly.entity_id
_entity_poly.type
_entity_poly.pdbx_seq_one_letter_code
_entity_poly.pdbx_strand_id
1 'polypeptide(L)'
;MNTRFSSIMPITNRPETRFVEGKGVWLMDEMGRRYLDFMQGWAVNTLGHSPKVVVDAIAEQAGRLMNIGPAFYNEPMVALADQITAHSGLDEVFFANSGAEANEGAIKLARKWGTKQKNGAFEIVTMQNGFHGRTLATMSASGKPQFELLFEPKVPGFIKVPFNDIGAVEAVIGEQTVAVMLELIQGEAGVIPADLDFVQQLRELTSTNNCLLTLTAMDSEAKAVSPR
;
A
#
# COMPACT_ATOMS: atom_id res chain seq x y z
N MET A 1 -20.59 18.33 25.35
CA MET A 1 -20.03 17.33 24.42
C MET A 1 -20.94 17.25 23.22
N ASN A 2 -20.42 17.47 22.00
CA ASN A 2 -21.23 17.35 20.78
C ASN A 2 -21.63 15.87 20.62
N THR A 3 -22.90 15.56 20.90
CA THR A 3 -23.41 14.17 20.96
C THR A 3 -23.60 13.55 19.57
N ARG A 4 -23.41 14.32 18.50
CA ARG A 4 -23.69 13.89 17.11
C ARG A 4 -22.78 12.78 16.58
N PHE A 5 -21.61 12.56 17.16
CA PHE A 5 -20.63 11.56 16.69
C PHE A 5 -20.11 10.65 17.81
N SER A 6 -20.82 10.57 18.94
CA SER A 6 -20.36 9.88 20.16
C SER A 6 -20.15 8.37 19.96
N SER A 7 -20.79 7.77 18.96
CA SER A 7 -20.64 6.34 18.63
C SER A 7 -19.41 6.02 17.78
N ILE A 8 -18.62 7.01 17.36
CA ILE A 8 -17.41 6.81 16.53
C ILE A 8 -16.17 7.05 17.37
N MET A 9 -15.26 6.08 17.42
CA MET A 9 -13.98 6.22 18.12
C MET A 9 -13.12 7.34 17.50
N PRO A 10 -12.63 8.30 18.30
CA PRO A 10 -11.86 9.44 17.79
C PRO A 10 -10.41 9.06 17.50
N ILE A 11 -10.15 8.50 16.31
CA ILE A 11 -8.79 8.13 15.86
C ILE A 11 -8.09 9.21 15.01
N THR A 12 -8.80 10.27 14.62
CA THR A 12 -8.25 11.43 13.91
C THR A 12 -9.18 12.63 14.11
N ASN A 13 -8.65 13.85 13.90
CA ASN A 13 -9.46 15.06 13.87
C ASN A 13 -10.36 15.07 12.64
N ARG A 14 -11.65 15.40 12.82
CA ARG A 14 -12.64 15.36 11.74
C ARG A 14 -13.48 16.64 11.76
N PRO A 15 -13.74 17.26 10.59
CA PRO A 15 -14.76 18.31 10.48
C PRO A 15 -16.15 17.78 10.85
N GLU A 16 -17.06 18.67 11.24
CA GLU A 16 -18.45 18.29 11.54
C GLU A 16 -19.31 18.03 10.28
N THR A 17 -18.81 18.40 9.10
CA THR A 17 -19.49 18.23 7.81
C THR A 17 -19.78 16.76 7.52
N ARG A 18 -21.01 16.44 7.09
CA ARG A 18 -21.42 15.08 6.73
C ARG A 18 -21.81 15.00 5.25
N PHE A 19 -20.98 14.36 4.47
CA PHE A 19 -21.33 14.05 3.09
C PHE A 19 -22.42 12.97 3.03
N VAL A 20 -23.43 13.19 2.19
CA VAL A 20 -24.59 12.29 2.02
C VAL A 20 -24.72 11.75 0.60
N GLU A 21 -24.08 12.40 -0.37
CA GLU A 21 -24.05 11.95 -1.76
C GLU A 21 -22.67 12.25 -2.37
N GLY A 22 -22.22 11.37 -3.27
CA GLY A 22 -21.04 11.58 -4.11
C GLY A 22 -21.29 11.09 -5.53
N LYS A 23 -20.95 11.93 -6.52
CA LYS A 23 -21.05 11.60 -7.95
C LYS A 23 -19.94 12.25 -8.76
N GLY A 24 -19.14 11.43 -9.43
CA GLY A 24 -17.96 11.89 -10.18
C GLY A 24 -17.00 12.63 -9.24
N VAL A 25 -16.67 13.88 -9.56
CA VAL A 25 -15.76 14.70 -8.73
C VAL A 25 -16.47 15.49 -7.62
N TRP A 26 -17.79 15.32 -7.46
CA TRP A 26 -18.58 16.12 -6.53
C TRP A 26 -19.02 15.33 -5.31
N LEU A 27 -18.95 15.97 -4.16
CA LEU A 27 -19.61 15.58 -2.92
C LEU A 27 -20.73 16.57 -2.60
N MET A 28 -21.77 16.09 -1.91
CA MET A 28 -22.83 16.93 -1.36
C MET A 28 -23.01 16.65 0.13
N ASP A 29 -23.05 17.72 0.94
CA ASP A 29 -23.28 17.62 2.38
C ASP A 29 -24.77 17.51 2.74
N GLU A 30 -25.06 17.29 4.02
CA GLU A 30 -26.41 17.15 4.55
C GLU A 30 -27.26 18.44 4.45
N MET A 31 -26.62 19.58 4.16
CA MET A 31 -27.28 20.87 3.92
C MET A 31 -27.46 21.16 2.42
N GLY A 32 -27.10 20.23 1.54
CA GLY A 32 -27.21 20.37 0.08
C GLY A 32 -26.08 21.20 -0.55
N ARG A 33 -25.01 21.51 0.18
CA ARG A 33 -23.84 22.22 -0.38
C ARG A 33 -22.98 21.25 -1.16
N ARG A 34 -22.51 21.70 -2.33
CA ARG A 34 -21.67 20.91 -3.23
C ARG A 34 -20.20 21.26 -3.05
N TYR A 35 -19.37 20.23 -3.03
CA TYR A 35 -17.93 20.31 -2.85
C TYR A 35 -17.23 19.64 -4.02
N LEU A 36 -16.26 20.33 -4.62
CA LEU A 36 -15.36 19.73 -5.58
C LEU A 36 -14.30 18.96 -4.80
N ASP A 37 -14.24 17.64 -4.97
CA ASP A 37 -13.36 16.78 -4.17
C ASP A 37 -12.01 16.56 -4.87
N PHE A 38 -10.97 17.20 -4.34
CA PHE A 38 -9.58 17.00 -4.76
C PHE A 38 -8.83 15.98 -3.88
N MET A 39 -9.46 15.48 -2.82
CA MET A 39 -8.88 14.46 -1.94
C MET A 39 -9.14 13.05 -2.47
N GLN A 40 -10.31 12.83 -3.08
CA GLN A 40 -10.71 11.55 -3.70
C GLN A 40 -10.46 10.34 -2.78
N GLY A 41 -10.76 10.50 -1.49
CA GLY A 41 -10.57 9.43 -0.50
C GLY A 41 -9.11 9.06 -0.25
N TRP A 42 -8.19 10.02 -0.38
CA TRP A 42 -6.73 9.79 -0.35
C TRP A 42 -6.33 8.91 -1.54
N ALA A 43 -6.63 9.41 -2.73
CA ALA A 43 -6.40 8.78 -4.03
C ALA A 43 -7.14 7.44 -4.30
N VAL A 44 -8.03 6.99 -3.41
CA VAL A 44 -8.82 5.75 -3.60
C VAL A 44 -9.83 5.87 -4.76
N ASN A 45 -10.51 7.00 -4.88
CA ASN A 45 -11.61 7.19 -5.84
C ASN A 45 -11.10 7.59 -7.23
N THR A 46 -10.25 6.76 -7.84
CA THR A 46 -9.61 7.05 -9.14
C THR A 46 -10.61 7.20 -10.31
N LEU A 47 -11.79 6.60 -10.19
CA LEU A 47 -12.91 6.75 -11.14
C LEU A 47 -13.98 7.76 -10.66
N GLY A 48 -13.68 8.53 -9.61
CA GLY A 48 -14.61 9.41 -8.91
C GLY A 48 -15.59 8.68 -8.00
N HIS A 49 -16.53 9.42 -7.43
CA HIS A 49 -17.58 8.91 -6.55
C HIS A 49 -18.69 8.21 -7.33
N SER A 50 -19.07 7.01 -6.87
CA SER A 50 -20.19 6.21 -7.39
C SER A 50 -20.21 6.03 -8.92
N PRO A 51 -19.10 5.63 -9.57
CA PRO A 51 -19.05 5.48 -11.01
C PRO A 51 -19.96 4.33 -11.44
N LYS A 52 -20.80 4.56 -12.46
CA LYS A 52 -21.84 3.60 -12.90
C LYS A 52 -21.28 2.21 -13.17
N VAL A 53 -20.11 2.11 -13.81
CA VAL A 53 -19.45 0.83 -14.13
C VAL A 53 -19.15 -0.01 -12.88
N VAL A 54 -18.72 0.61 -11.77
CA VAL A 54 -18.43 -0.10 -10.52
C VAL A 54 -19.73 -0.45 -9.80
N VAL A 55 -20.70 0.47 -9.76
CA VAL A 55 -22.00 0.24 -9.12
C VAL A 55 -22.73 -0.94 -9.77
N ASP A 56 -22.78 -0.97 -11.11
CA ASP A 56 -23.42 -2.06 -11.85
C ASP A 56 -22.71 -3.40 -11.58
N ALA A 57 -21.37 -3.43 -11.64
CA ALA A 57 -20.58 -4.66 -11.41
C ALA A 57 -20.76 -5.20 -9.98
N ILE A 58 -20.79 -4.32 -8.97
CA ILE A 58 -21.07 -4.71 -7.58
C ILE A 58 -22.48 -5.27 -7.45
N ALA A 59 -23.50 -4.58 -8.00
CA ALA A 59 -24.89 -5.00 -7.89
C ALA A 59 -25.12 -6.37 -8.55
N GLU A 60 -24.57 -6.58 -9.74
CA GLU A 60 -24.63 -7.84 -10.46
C GLU A 60 -23.95 -8.97 -9.67
N GLN A 61 -22.69 -8.78 -9.27
CA GLN A 61 -21.93 -9.81 -8.57
C GLN A 61 -22.53 -10.12 -7.20
N ALA A 62 -23.05 -9.11 -6.48
CA ALA A 62 -23.70 -9.32 -5.19
C ALA A 62 -25.00 -10.14 -5.31
N GLY A 63 -25.77 -9.95 -6.38
CA GLY A 63 -26.95 -10.77 -6.68
C GLY A 63 -26.61 -12.21 -7.12
N ARG A 64 -25.37 -12.45 -7.56
CA ARG A 64 -24.90 -13.74 -8.08
C ARG A 64 -24.14 -14.57 -7.05
N LEU A 65 -23.06 -14.01 -6.48
CA LEU A 65 -22.15 -14.70 -5.55
C LEU A 65 -21.24 -13.69 -4.82
N MET A 66 -21.48 -13.46 -3.53
CA MET A 66 -20.69 -12.49 -2.74
C MET A 66 -19.39 -13.05 -2.17
N ASN A 67 -19.43 -14.22 -1.52
CA ASN A 67 -18.26 -14.80 -0.85
C ASN A 67 -18.43 -16.30 -0.70
N ILE A 68 -17.38 -17.05 -1.05
CA ILE A 68 -17.31 -18.51 -0.93
C ILE A 68 -16.28 -18.98 0.11
N GLY A 69 -15.69 -18.04 0.85
CA GLY A 69 -14.57 -18.32 1.75
C GLY A 69 -13.25 -18.50 1.00
N PRO A 70 -12.13 -18.69 1.74
CA PRO A 70 -10.78 -18.64 1.18
C PRO A 70 -10.34 -19.95 0.49
N ALA A 71 -11.10 -21.04 0.66
CA ALA A 71 -10.68 -22.37 0.22
C ALA A 71 -11.02 -22.67 -1.25
N PHE A 72 -11.78 -21.79 -1.91
CA PHE A 72 -12.33 -22.02 -3.24
C PHE A 72 -12.00 -20.86 -4.17
N TYR A 73 -11.80 -21.19 -5.45
CA TYR A 73 -11.71 -20.19 -6.50
C TYR A 73 -13.09 -19.68 -6.91
N ASN A 74 -13.13 -18.42 -7.34
CA ASN A 74 -14.30 -17.86 -8.03
C ASN A 74 -13.86 -17.26 -9.36
N GLU A 75 -14.79 -17.19 -10.32
CA GLU A 75 -14.54 -16.70 -11.66
C GLU A 75 -13.93 -15.27 -11.67
N PRO A 76 -14.45 -14.27 -10.91
CA PRO A 76 -13.83 -12.94 -10.84
C PRO A 76 -12.39 -12.93 -10.34
N MET A 77 -12.06 -13.76 -9.34
CA MET A 77 -10.69 -13.87 -8.81
C MET A 77 -9.72 -14.35 -9.87
N VAL A 78 -10.06 -15.41 -10.61
CA VAL A 78 -9.21 -15.96 -11.67
C VAL A 78 -9.06 -14.94 -12.79
N ALA A 79 -10.17 -14.36 -13.27
CA ALA A 79 -10.15 -13.37 -14.33
C ALA A 79 -9.29 -12.14 -13.96
N LEU A 80 -9.42 -11.62 -12.73
CA LEU A 80 -8.62 -10.48 -12.29
C LEU A 80 -7.14 -10.84 -12.14
N ALA A 81 -6.82 -12.02 -11.61
CA ALA A 81 -5.43 -12.47 -11.48
C ALA A 81 -4.76 -12.56 -12.86
N ASP A 82 -5.43 -13.16 -13.85
CA ASP A 82 -4.95 -13.29 -15.22
C ASP A 82 -4.70 -11.91 -15.87
N GLN A 83 -5.59 -10.94 -15.65
CA GLN A 83 -5.40 -9.58 -16.15
C GLN A 83 -4.19 -8.90 -15.50
N ILE A 84 -4.01 -9.05 -14.18
CA ILE A 84 -2.88 -8.43 -13.48
C ILE A 84 -1.55 -9.01 -13.95
N THR A 85 -1.43 -10.34 -14.03
CA THR A 85 -0.17 -11.00 -14.43
C THR A 85 0.19 -10.68 -15.89
N ALA A 86 -0.81 -10.63 -16.78
CA ALA A 86 -0.61 -10.25 -18.19
C ALA A 86 -0.09 -8.81 -18.39
N HIS A 87 -0.29 -7.92 -17.42
CA HIS A 87 0.04 -6.49 -17.54
C HIS A 87 1.11 -5.98 -16.57
N SER A 88 1.52 -6.76 -15.58
CA SER A 88 2.45 -6.31 -14.52
C SER A 88 3.88 -6.83 -14.67
N GLY A 89 4.11 -7.87 -15.46
CA GLY A 89 5.40 -8.58 -15.49
C GLY A 89 5.64 -9.45 -14.25
N LEU A 90 4.60 -9.78 -13.49
CA LEU A 90 4.61 -10.68 -12.34
C LEU A 90 3.85 -11.97 -12.65
N ASP A 91 4.22 -13.07 -11.97
CA ASP A 91 3.68 -14.40 -12.26
C ASP A 91 2.42 -14.76 -11.45
N GLU A 92 2.30 -14.25 -10.23
CA GLU A 92 1.24 -14.64 -9.28
C GLU A 92 0.68 -13.43 -8.52
N VAL A 93 -0.57 -13.55 -8.07
CA VAL A 93 -1.30 -12.50 -7.34
C VAL A 93 -1.84 -13.04 -6.03
N PHE A 94 -1.65 -12.27 -4.96
CA PHE A 94 -2.32 -12.47 -3.68
C PHE A 94 -3.31 -11.32 -3.44
N PHE A 95 -4.60 -11.65 -3.30
CA PHE A 95 -5.64 -10.66 -3.01
C PHE A 95 -5.81 -10.44 -1.50
N ALA A 96 -5.91 -9.17 -1.13
CA ALA A 96 -6.15 -8.71 0.24
C ALA A 96 -7.23 -7.61 0.25
N ASN A 97 -7.67 -7.18 1.43
CA ASN A 97 -8.76 -6.21 1.57
C ASN A 97 -8.26 -4.77 1.78
N SER A 98 -6.97 -4.59 2.07
CA SER A 98 -6.35 -3.29 2.26
C SER A 98 -4.88 -3.29 1.87
N GLY A 99 -4.31 -2.10 1.63
CA GLY A 99 -2.88 -1.95 1.39
C GLY A 99 -2.02 -2.44 2.56
N ALA A 100 -2.49 -2.28 3.80
CA ALA A 100 -1.78 -2.79 4.98
C ALA A 100 -1.72 -4.34 4.99
N GLU A 101 -2.81 -5.02 4.63
CA GLU A 101 -2.81 -6.50 4.51
C GLU A 101 -1.94 -6.99 3.35
N ALA A 102 -1.93 -6.27 2.22
CA ALA A 102 -1.05 -6.57 1.09
C ALA A 102 0.43 -6.44 1.51
N ASN A 103 0.77 -5.37 2.24
CA ASN A 103 2.12 -5.14 2.77
C ASN A 103 2.53 -6.18 3.83
N GLU A 104 1.62 -6.58 4.72
CA GLU A 104 1.85 -7.73 5.63
C GLU A 104 2.14 -9.02 4.83
N GLY A 105 1.39 -9.26 3.76
CA GLY A 105 1.62 -10.36 2.83
C GLY A 105 3.02 -10.33 2.22
N ALA A 106 3.44 -9.17 1.71
CA ALA A 106 4.77 -8.96 1.13
C ALA A 106 5.90 -9.15 2.17
N ILE A 107 5.75 -8.60 3.37
CA ILE A 107 6.69 -8.77 4.49
C ILE A 107 6.83 -10.25 4.84
N LYS A 108 5.71 -10.98 4.98
CA LYS A 108 5.70 -12.41 5.29
C LYS A 108 6.33 -13.23 4.18
N LEU A 109 6.05 -12.91 2.91
CA LEU A 109 6.65 -13.58 1.76
C LEU A 109 8.17 -13.41 1.76
N ALA A 110 8.66 -12.18 1.96
CA ALA A 110 10.09 -11.88 2.02
C ALA A 110 10.80 -12.61 3.16
N ARG A 111 10.22 -12.62 4.37
CA ARG A 111 10.79 -13.36 5.52
C ARG A 111 10.76 -14.88 5.33
N LYS A 112 9.68 -15.42 4.75
CA LYS A 112 9.59 -16.84 4.40
C LYS A 112 10.63 -17.21 3.34
N TRP A 113 10.85 -16.35 2.36
CA TRP A 113 11.91 -16.50 1.37
C TRP A 113 13.27 -16.52 2.06
N GLY A 114 13.57 -15.58 2.97
CA GLY A 114 14.83 -15.58 3.73
C GLY A 114 15.06 -16.83 4.57
N THR A 115 13.98 -17.36 5.18
CA THR A 115 14.04 -18.64 5.90
C THR A 115 14.46 -19.80 4.99
N LYS A 116 13.96 -19.81 3.74
CA LYS A 116 14.21 -20.91 2.80
C LYS A 116 15.48 -20.75 1.99
N GLN A 117 15.86 -19.53 1.66
CA GLN A 117 16.87 -19.21 0.62
C GLN A 117 18.05 -18.41 1.16
N LYS A 118 17.97 -17.89 2.38
CA LYS A 118 18.98 -16.97 2.96
C LYS A 118 19.21 -17.24 4.45
N ASN A 119 19.39 -18.50 4.82
CA ASN A 119 19.81 -18.94 6.17
C ASN A 119 19.00 -18.38 7.36
N GLY A 120 17.71 -18.11 7.19
CA GLY A 120 16.90 -17.55 8.28
C GLY A 120 16.93 -16.02 8.38
N ALA A 121 17.53 -15.34 7.41
CA ALA A 121 17.47 -13.90 7.26
C ALA A 121 16.01 -13.38 7.30
N PHE A 122 15.80 -12.19 7.84
CA PHE A 122 14.47 -11.60 7.99
C PHE A 122 14.43 -10.07 7.99
N GLU A 123 15.59 -9.41 7.90
CA GLU A 123 15.68 -7.95 7.95
C GLU A 123 15.18 -7.34 6.64
N ILE A 124 14.39 -6.28 6.74
CA ILE A 124 13.87 -5.53 5.61
C ILE A 124 14.34 -4.10 5.75
N VAL A 125 15.01 -3.58 4.73
CA VAL A 125 15.38 -2.16 4.67
C VAL A 125 14.17 -1.37 4.18
N THR A 126 13.81 -0.31 4.91
CA THR A 126 12.71 0.60 4.59
C THR A 126 13.20 2.04 4.61
N MET A 127 12.38 2.96 4.11
CA MET A 127 12.75 4.36 3.94
C MET A 127 12.21 5.23 5.08
N GLN A 128 13.00 6.20 5.54
CA GLN A 128 12.53 7.26 6.43
C GLN A 128 11.36 8.01 5.78
N ASN A 129 10.41 8.47 6.61
CA ASN A 129 9.13 9.07 6.21
C ASN A 129 8.17 8.17 5.41
N GLY A 130 8.54 6.92 5.13
CA GLY A 130 7.68 5.99 4.42
C GLY A 130 6.44 5.56 5.22
N PHE A 131 5.37 5.18 4.52
CA PHE A 131 4.13 4.67 5.10
C PHE A 131 3.69 3.37 4.44
N HIS A 132 3.62 2.31 5.24
CA HIS A 132 3.26 0.98 4.76
C HIS A 132 1.98 0.43 5.39
N GLY A 133 1.32 1.20 6.27
CA GLY A 133 0.07 0.82 6.91
C GLY A 133 0.03 1.11 8.42
N ARG A 134 -1.03 0.63 9.06
CA ARG A 134 -1.31 0.82 10.50
C ARG A 134 -1.44 -0.49 11.29
N THR A 135 -1.06 -1.63 10.72
CA THR A 135 -0.88 -2.88 11.48
C THR A 135 0.47 -2.83 12.21
N LEU A 136 0.67 -3.64 13.25
CA LEU A 136 1.92 -3.55 14.05
C LEU A 136 3.18 -3.73 13.20
N ALA A 137 3.23 -4.69 12.27
CA ALA A 137 4.42 -4.87 11.44
C ALA A 137 4.57 -3.77 10.38
N THR A 138 3.48 -3.32 9.77
CA THR A 138 3.54 -2.22 8.78
C THR A 138 3.86 -0.87 9.42
N MET A 139 3.44 -0.63 10.67
CA MET A 139 3.90 0.51 11.47
C MET A 139 5.37 0.39 11.84
N SER A 140 5.85 -0.81 12.18
CA SER A 140 7.30 -1.05 12.38
C SER A 140 8.11 -0.84 11.11
N ALA A 141 7.56 -1.16 9.94
CA ALA A 141 8.18 -0.93 8.64
C ALA A 141 8.19 0.57 8.27
N SER A 142 7.16 1.31 8.65
CA SER A 142 6.98 2.72 8.33
C SER A 142 8.05 3.60 8.99
N GLY A 143 8.51 4.62 8.28
CA GLY A 143 9.55 5.55 8.71
C GLY A 143 9.02 6.86 9.32
N LYS A 144 7.75 6.89 9.74
CA LYS A 144 7.12 8.11 10.30
C LYS A 144 7.58 8.40 11.73
N PRO A 145 8.16 9.58 12.02
CA PRO A 145 8.56 9.96 13.38
C PRO A 145 7.40 9.88 14.40
N GLN A 146 6.17 10.19 13.96
CA GLN A 146 4.98 10.14 14.81
C GLN A 146 4.61 8.72 15.25
N PHE A 147 5.10 7.69 14.56
CA PHE A 147 4.83 6.30 14.91
C PHE A 147 5.88 5.71 15.82
N GLU A 148 7.04 6.35 15.99
CA GLU A 148 8.19 5.80 16.71
C GLU A 148 7.82 5.36 18.12
N LEU A 149 7.07 6.18 18.86
CA LEU A 149 6.72 5.92 20.27
C LEU A 149 5.39 5.16 20.48
N LEU A 150 4.68 4.78 19.40
CA LEU A 150 3.34 4.18 19.51
C LEU A 150 3.39 2.64 19.57
N PHE A 151 2.68 2.01 20.51
CA PHE A 151 2.45 0.56 20.55
C PHE A 151 3.70 -0.32 20.70
N GLU A 152 4.60 0.04 21.63
CA GLU A 152 5.75 -0.80 22.00
C GLU A 152 5.34 -2.13 22.67
N PRO A 153 6.11 -3.24 22.49
CA PRO A 153 7.33 -3.36 21.69
C PRO A 153 7.06 -3.49 20.17
N LYS A 154 7.90 -2.85 19.35
CA LYS A 154 7.85 -2.98 17.88
C LYS A 154 8.15 -4.39 17.39
N VAL A 155 7.56 -4.75 16.25
CA VAL A 155 8.03 -5.90 15.45
C VAL A 155 9.47 -5.60 14.97
N PRO A 156 10.46 -6.44 15.30
CA PRO A 156 11.86 -6.21 14.93
C PRO A 156 12.13 -6.53 13.46
N GLY A 157 13.36 -6.21 12.99
CA GLY A 157 13.83 -6.57 11.64
C GLY A 157 13.49 -5.56 10.55
N PHE A 158 13.34 -4.29 10.91
CA PHE A 158 13.15 -3.19 9.96
C PHE A 158 14.22 -2.12 10.16
N ILE A 159 15.12 -1.99 9.19
CA ILE A 159 16.21 -1.00 9.22
C ILE A 159 15.80 0.17 8.34
N LYS A 160 15.78 1.39 8.91
CA LYS A 160 15.29 2.58 8.22
C LYS A 160 16.45 3.43 7.75
N VAL A 161 16.48 3.76 6.46
CA VAL A 161 17.52 4.61 5.84
C VAL A 161 16.89 5.84 5.19
N PRO A 162 17.64 6.94 4.98
CA PRO A 162 17.15 8.10 4.24
C PRO A 162 16.66 7.71 2.83
N PHE A 163 15.55 8.32 2.40
CA PHE A 163 15.01 8.15 1.05
C PHE A 163 15.93 8.81 0.00
N ASN A 164 16.04 8.23 -1.20
CA ASN A 164 16.97 8.65 -2.26
C ASN A 164 18.47 8.64 -1.88
N ASP A 165 18.88 7.87 -0.87
CA ASP A 165 20.28 7.70 -0.48
C ASP A 165 20.72 6.24 -0.67
N ILE A 166 21.34 5.95 -1.82
CA ILE A 166 21.82 4.60 -2.12
C ILE A 166 22.95 4.17 -1.17
N GLY A 167 23.82 5.09 -0.77
CA GLY A 167 24.96 4.80 0.10
C GLY A 167 24.50 4.36 1.49
N ALA A 168 23.40 4.95 1.97
CA ALA A 168 22.78 4.50 3.21
C ALA A 168 22.18 3.09 3.11
N VAL A 169 21.63 2.70 1.96
CA VAL A 169 21.16 1.31 1.72
C VAL A 169 22.35 0.35 1.68
N GLU A 170 23.42 0.69 0.94
CA GLU A 170 24.64 -0.11 0.83
C GLU A 170 25.29 -0.35 2.20
N ALA A 171 25.25 0.64 3.10
CA ALA A 171 25.82 0.53 4.43
C ALA A 171 25.11 -0.48 5.35
N VAL A 172 23.87 -0.86 5.05
CA VAL A 172 23.06 -1.75 5.91
C VAL A 172 22.66 -3.07 5.25
N ILE A 173 22.78 -3.17 3.93
CA ILE A 173 22.44 -4.41 3.21
C ILE A 173 23.48 -5.50 3.51
N GLY A 174 23.02 -6.71 3.79
CA GLY A 174 23.91 -7.82 4.11
C GLY A 174 23.26 -9.19 4.13
N GLU A 175 23.92 -10.15 4.78
CA GLU A 175 23.48 -11.55 4.85
C GLU A 175 22.10 -11.73 5.51
N GLN A 176 21.74 -10.84 6.44
CA GLN A 176 20.46 -10.88 7.15
C GLN A 176 19.32 -10.14 6.42
N THR A 177 19.61 -9.44 5.31
CA THR A 177 18.63 -8.65 4.56
C THR A 177 17.89 -9.50 3.53
N VAL A 178 16.56 -9.58 3.66
CA VAL A 178 15.69 -10.31 2.72
C VAL A 178 15.04 -9.43 1.67
N ALA A 179 14.84 -8.15 1.98
CA ALA A 179 14.21 -7.23 1.04
C ALA A 179 14.58 -5.77 1.30
N VAL A 180 14.44 -4.95 0.27
CA VAL A 180 14.27 -3.50 0.39
C VAL A 180 12.82 -3.18 0.01
N MET A 181 12.11 -2.43 0.84
CA MET A 181 10.72 -2.04 0.63
C MET A 181 10.65 -0.54 0.33
N LEU A 182 10.15 -0.20 -0.86
CA LEU A 182 10.23 1.13 -1.46
C LEU A 182 8.86 1.62 -1.93
N GLU A 183 8.51 2.86 -1.60
CA GLU A 183 7.49 3.64 -2.29
C GLU A 183 8.15 4.37 -3.47
N LEU A 184 7.65 4.20 -4.70
CA LEU A 184 8.17 4.96 -5.86
C LEU A 184 7.87 6.46 -5.73
N ILE A 185 6.81 6.80 -5.02
CA ILE A 185 6.48 8.16 -4.60
C ILE A 185 6.01 8.07 -3.15
N GLN A 186 6.71 8.72 -2.22
CA GLN A 186 6.25 8.84 -0.84
C GLN A 186 5.10 9.86 -0.77
N GLY A 187 3.86 9.37 -0.89
CA GLY A 187 2.66 10.21 -0.89
C GLY A 187 2.50 10.97 0.43
N GLU A 188 2.49 10.24 1.53
CA GLU A 188 2.30 10.78 2.88
C GLU A 188 3.45 11.69 3.38
N ALA A 189 4.63 11.60 2.76
CA ALA A 189 5.78 12.45 3.07
C ALA A 189 5.74 13.80 2.33
N GLY A 190 4.74 14.04 1.49
CA GLY A 190 4.60 15.26 0.70
C GLY A 190 4.78 15.06 -0.80
N VAL A 191 4.40 13.89 -1.33
CA VAL A 191 4.47 13.56 -2.77
C VAL A 191 5.91 13.66 -3.30
N ILE A 192 6.82 12.96 -2.63
CA ILE A 192 8.26 12.97 -2.96
C ILE A 192 8.56 11.78 -3.88
N PRO A 193 8.92 12.00 -5.16
CA PRO A 193 9.27 10.92 -6.08
C PRO A 193 10.66 10.35 -5.78
N ALA A 194 10.83 9.05 -5.99
CA ALA A 194 12.14 8.43 -6.00
C ALA A 194 12.92 8.90 -7.23
N ASP A 195 14.22 9.16 -7.05
CA ASP A 195 15.08 9.49 -8.19
C ASP A 195 15.27 8.25 -9.07
N LEU A 196 15.24 8.43 -10.40
CA LEU A 196 15.33 7.32 -11.34
C LEU A 196 16.64 6.53 -11.14
N ASP A 197 17.76 7.24 -11.00
CA ASP A 197 19.07 6.64 -10.78
C ASP A 197 19.11 5.85 -9.46
N PHE A 198 18.48 6.37 -8.40
CA PHE A 198 18.36 5.66 -7.12
C PHE A 198 17.57 4.35 -7.28
N VAL A 199 16.44 4.34 -8.00
CA VAL A 199 15.65 3.13 -8.24
C VAL A 199 16.44 2.09 -9.04
N GLN A 200 17.18 2.53 -10.07
CA GLN A 200 18.00 1.64 -10.90
C GLN A 200 19.14 1.02 -10.09
N GLN A 201 19.87 1.84 -9.32
CA GLN A 201 20.94 1.37 -8.44
C GLN A 201 20.40 0.43 -7.36
N LEU A 202 19.22 0.72 -6.79
CA LEU A 202 18.58 -0.14 -5.81
C LEU A 202 18.21 -1.52 -6.40
N ARG A 203 17.72 -1.55 -7.65
CA ARG A 203 17.44 -2.81 -8.34
C ARG A 203 18.72 -3.62 -8.58
N GLU A 204 19.80 -2.97 -8.99
CA GLU A 204 21.10 -3.63 -9.15
C GLU A 204 21.62 -4.17 -7.81
N LEU A 205 21.60 -3.34 -6.77
CA LEU A 205 22.08 -3.68 -5.43
C LEU A 205 21.32 -4.86 -4.83
N THR A 206 19.99 -4.85 -4.94
CA THR A 206 19.14 -5.95 -4.45
C THR A 206 19.38 -7.26 -5.22
N SER A 207 19.61 -7.18 -6.53
CA SER A 207 19.98 -8.36 -7.34
C SER A 207 21.34 -8.93 -6.93
N THR A 208 22.36 -8.07 -6.81
CA THR A 208 23.73 -8.47 -6.45
C THR A 208 23.81 -9.09 -5.06
N ASN A 209 23.04 -8.56 -4.10
CA ASN A 209 23.00 -9.07 -2.72
C ASN A 209 22.01 -10.23 -2.52
N ASN A 210 21.39 -10.73 -3.59
CA ASN A 210 20.35 -11.75 -3.56
C ASN A 210 19.31 -11.41 -2.48
N CYS A 211 18.59 -10.30 -2.66
CA CYS A 211 17.45 -9.94 -1.85
C CYS A 211 16.34 -9.36 -2.72
N LEU A 212 15.13 -9.32 -2.19
CA LEU A 212 13.95 -8.89 -2.91
C LEU A 212 13.90 -7.35 -2.98
N LEU A 213 13.31 -6.82 -4.06
CA LEU A 213 12.86 -5.44 -4.12
C LEU A 213 11.33 -5.45 -4.07
N THR A 214 10.78 -4.92 -3.00
CA THR A 214 9.33 -4.82 -2.78
C THR A 214 8.90 -3.39 -3.08
N LEU A 215 8.10 -3.20 -4.12
CA LEU A 215 7.49 -1.90 -4.41
C LEU A 215 6.13 -1.83 -3.70
N THR A 216 5.93 -0.78 -2.90
CA THR A 216 4.66 -0.52 -2.23
C THR A 216 3.97 0.65 -2.91
N ALA A 217 2.84 0.37 -3.56
CA ALA A 217 2.01 1.40 -4.15
C ALA A 217 1.03 1.90 -3.08
N MET A 218 1.01 3.20 -2.84
CA MET A 218 -0.20 3.85 -2.34
C MET A 218 -0.77 4.79 -3.39
N ASP A 219 0.07 5.61 -4.03
CA ASP A 219 -0.43 6.75 -4.83
C ASP A 219 0.30 6.98 -6.17
N SER A 220 1.03 5.99 -6.69
CA SER A 220 1.61 6.10 -8.04
C SER A 220 0.69 5.45 -9.05
N GLU A 221 0.11 6.24 -9.98
CA GLU A 221 -0.42 5.68 -11.23
C GLU A 221 0.65 4.78 -11.84
N ALA A 222 0.29 3.53 -12.12
CA ALA A 222 1.07 2.68 -13.00
C ALA A 222 0.98 3.28 -14.41
N LYS A 223 1.77 4.32 -14.69
CA LYS A 223 2.12 4.62 -16.06
C LYS A 223 2.94 3.44 -16.54
N ALA A 224 2.29 2.55 -17.28
CA ALA A 224 2.98 1.56 -18.09
C ALA A 224 4.01 2.31 -18.93
N VAL A 225 5.27 2.24 -18.54
CA VAL A 225 6.38 2.63 -19.40
C VAL A 225 6.41 1.56 -20.48
N SER A 226 5.64 1.78 -21.54
CA SER A 226 5.72 0.99 -22.76
C SER A 226 7.15 1.17 -23.30
N PRO A 227 7.92 0.08 -23.46
CA PRO A 227 9.17 0.15 -24.20
C PRO A 227 8.77 0.34 -25.67
N ARG A 228 9.00 1.53 -26.20
CA ARG A 228 9.27 1.74 -27.62
C ARG A 228 10.68 2.23 -27.77
#